data_AF-A0A1H8QCZ0-F1
#
_entry.id   AF-A0A1H8QCZ0-F1
#
_cell.length_a   1.000
_cell.length_b   1.000
_cell.length_c   1.000
_cell.angle_alpha   90.00
_cell.angle_beta   90.00
_cell.angle_gamma   90.00
#
_symmetry.space_group_name_H-M   'P 1'
#
loop_
_entity.id
_entity.type
_entity.pdbx_description
1 polymer ?
#
loop_
_entity_poly.entity_id
_entity_poly.type
_entity_poly.pdbx_seq_one_letter_code
_entity_poly.pdbx_strand_id
1 'polypeptide(L)'
;MTQKKSLSFRNDGTFKIVQFTDLHWSSGALLDMRTHALMQEVLQEEKPDLVVFTGDIVYANYSEDPKRSFLEAVSCVESAQIPWAAVYGNHDTEKGVTREELMELQMECDYCLSEPGPEEIFGVGNFVLPVLGSDGETAFALYFLDSGSNAPASVGGYDWIRPSQISWYMQNSNRYAADYGEPLPSLAFFHIPIPEYKQVWDEEICCGVKYEDFMPPLINSGFGAAMLEQKDMLGTFAGHDHINDFYGDWYGIRLCYGRGSGYNAYGMAGFARGARIVQLREGVRDFETWIRLEGNIVEREQPIHVPEKDRNMQAASVALEDASATEWWLTKYRSYYDSSPIETGPVYNLVSTEMEELARLLAPELHLAESEPFTLRDCVAVFHPEQPLIAYHLFWDREMERNEADHQLIWVSYHPETKELSEIKTYFHENMVSSHEALEEAKAQQNRPQVYIQWGIHGAFLTGGIRDVTVSRLVNGILITNTGLDSLTSMFSDALRGRVRGVPLPEHDPLQPFSGQLSDYMNFSKEADTRDFLNKENRVLMSKHANTAIRQIALDYRFVPMPEWPEDCLSFQEA
;
A
#
# COMPACT_ATOMS: atom_id res chain seq x y z
N MET A 1 -10.05 39.85 21.16
CA MET A 1 -10.63 39.41 19.88
C MET A 1 -9.58 39.65 18.82
N THR A 2 -8.75 38.63 18.59
CA THR A 2 -7.81 38.56 17.47
C THR A 2 -8.65 38.64 16.19
N GLN A 3 -8.33 39.54 15.27
CA GLN A 3 -9.06 39.68 14.02
C GLN A 3 -8.83 38.39 13.20
N LYS A 4 -9.86 37.55 13.02
CA LYS A 4 -9.77 36.32 12.21
C LYS A 4 -9.14 36.68 10.86
N LYS A 5 -8.05 35.99 10.51
CA LYS A 5 -7.26 36.25 9.30
C LYS A 5 -8.14 35.95 8.07
N SER A 6 -8.30 36.91 7.17
CA SER A 6 -8.99 36.68 5.88
C SER A 6 -8.12 35.82 4.97
N LEU A 7 -8.73 34.84 4.28
CA LEU A 7 -8.05 34.03 3.27
C LEU A 7 -8.07 34.77 1.93
N SER A 8 -6.93 34.83 1.26
CA SER A 8 -6.80 35.52 -0.04
C SER A 8 -5.77 34.81 -0.90
N PHE A 9 -6.00 34.81 -2.22
CA PHE A 9 -4.94 34.45 -3.17
C PHE A 9 -3.69 35.30 -2.94
N ARG A 10 -2.53 34.69 -3.15
CA ARG A 10 -1.23 35.37 -3.09
C ARG A 10 -1.08 36.33 -4.27
N ASN A 11 -0.06 37.18 -4.19
CA ASN A 11 0.28 38.11 -5.27
C ASN A 11 0.62 37.43 -6.60
N ASP A 12 1.01 36.14 -6.58
CA ASP A 12 1.26 35.33 -7.79
C ASP A 12 0.01 34.59 -8.30
N GLY A 13 -1.16 34.87 -7.69
CA GLY A 13 -2.44 34.26 -8.03
C GLY A 13 -2.61 32.84 -7.50
N THR A 14 -1.71 32.32 -6.66
CA THR A 14 -1.84 30.96 -6.08
C THR A 14 -2.45 30.98 -4.69
N PHE A 15 -3.14 29.89 -4.32
CA PHE A 15 -3.58 29.62 -2.95
C PHE A 15 -3.35 28.15 -2.64
N LYS A 16 -2.60 27.84 -1.59
CA LYS A 16 -2.18 26.48 -1.26
C LYS A 16 -2.81 26.00 0.04
N ILE A 17 -3.40 24.80 -0.02
CA ILE A 17 -3.99 24.09 1.11
C ILE A 17 -3.17 22.83 1.37
N VAL A 18 -2.85 22.57 2.64
CA VAL A 18 -2.38 21.25 3.09
C VAL A 18 -3.51 20.54 3.82
N GLN A 19 -3.86 19.35 3.35
CA GLN A 19 -4.80 18.45 4.02
C GLN A 19 -4.04 17.43 4.85
N PHE A 20 -4.26 17.46 6.17
CA PHE A 20 -3.90 16.36 7.06
C PHE A 20 -5.16 15.60 7.47
N THR A 21 -5.04 14.30 7.69
CA THR A 21 -6.18 13.45 8.04
C THR A 21 -5.76 12.30 8.92
N ASP A 22 -6.67 11.83 9.76
CA ASP A 22 -6.51 10.58 10.53
C ASP A 22 -5.23 10.61 11.38
N LEU A 23 -5.05 11.69 12.15
CA LEU A 23 -3.91 11.86 13.06
C LEU A 23 -3.96 10.84 14.21
N HIS A 24 -5.18 10.57 14.68
CA HIS A 24 -5.47 9.68 15.80
C HIS A 24 -4.66 10.06 17.05
N TRP A 25 -4.58 11.36 17.34
CA TRP A 25 -3.76 11.85 18.45
C TRP A 25 -4.30 11.33 19.77
N SER A 26 -3.43 10.79 20.64
CA SER A 26 -3.88 10.12 21.87
C SER A 26 -3.36 10.77 23.15
N SER A 27 -2.04 10.97 23.26
CA SER A 27 -1.40 11.23 24.56
C SER A 27 -0.13 12.08 24.50
N GLY A 28 0.29 12.53 23.31
CA GLY A 28 1.57 13.20 23.10
C GLY A 28 2.77 12.25 23.17
N ALA A 29 2.53 10.94 23.02
CA ALA A 29 3.57 9.91 23.08
C ALA A 29 4.37 9.82 21.77
N LEU A 30 5.24 8.80 21.66
CA LEU A 30 6.18 8.66 20.54
C LEU A 30 5.52 8.75 19.15
N LEU A 31 4.38 8.10 18.96
CA LEU A 31 3.67 8.10 17.66
C LEU A 31 3.06 9.48 17.36
N ASP A 32 2.47 10.14 18.36
CA ASP A 32 2.00 11.52 18.24
C ASP A 32 3.14 12.47 17.85
N MET A 33 4.30 12.33 18.49
CA MET A 33 5.48 13.14 18.19
C MET A 33 6.05 12.86 16.80
N ARG A 34 5.91 11.64 16.26
CA ARG A 34 6.27 11.34 14.87
C ARG A 34 5.29 11.99 13.89
N THR A 35 4.00 11.95 14.17
CA THR A 35 2.98 12.69 13.41
C THR A 35 3.30 14.20 13.43
N HIS A 36 3.65 14.75 14.59
CA HIS A 36 4.06 16.15 14.73
C HIS A 36 5.28 16.49 13.86
N ALA A 37 6.31 15.65 13.87
CA ALA A 37 7.52 15.86 13.07
C ALA A 37 7.22 15.86 11.57
N LEU A 38 6.39 14.91 11.10
CA LEU A 38 5.92 14.86 9.71
C LEU A 38 5.15 16.12 9.33
N MET A 39 4.17 16.53 10.14
CA MET A 39 3.40 17.74 9.87
C MET A 39 4.32 18.96 9.80
N GLN A 40 5.25 19.09 10.75
CA GLN A 40 6.19 20.20 10.77
C GLN A 40 7.05 20.25 9.49
N GLU A 41 7.55 19.11 9.02
CA GLU A 41 8.31 19.00 7.77
C GLU A 41 7.47 19.45 6.57
N VAL A 42 6.24 18.92 6.43
CA VAL A 42 5.33 19.29 5.34
C VAL A 42 5.04 20.80 5.36
N LEU A 43 4.75 21.38 6.53
CA LEU A 43 4.43 22.81 6.66
C LEU A 43 5.62 23.70 6.29
N GLN A 44 6.83 23.33 6.68
CA GLN A 44 8.06 24.09 6.36
C GLN A 44 8.32 24.16 4.85
N GLU A 45 8.01 23.08 4.16
CA GLU A 45 8.33 22.91 2.76
C GLU A 45 7.23 23.41 1.83
N GLU A 46 5.98 23.09 2.16
CA GLU A 46 4.85 23.45 1.32
C GLU A 46 4.40 24.89 1.57
N LYS A 47 4.61 25.42 2.78
CA LYS A 47 4.24 26.79 3.19
C LYS A 47 2.80 27.13 2.79
N PRO A 48 1.79 26.43 3.32
CA PRO A 48 0.40 26.65 2.95
C PRO A 48 -0.14 28.02 3.37
N ASP A 49 -1.20 28.45 2.69
CA ASP A 49 -2.06 29.56 3.12
C ASP A 49 -3.15 29.09 4.09
N LEU A 50 -3.53 27.82 4.02
CA LEU A 50 -4.50 27.17 4.89
C LEU A 50 -4.10 25.71 5.16
N VAL A 51 -4.28 25.25 6.39
CA VAL A 51 -4.27 23.83 6.73
C VAL A 51 -5.68 23.35 6.98
N VAL A 52 -6.05 22.19 6.45
CA VAL A 52 -7.34 21.55 6.70
C VAL A 52 -7.12 20.19 7.34
N PHE A 53 -7.76 19.96 8.48
CA PHE A 53 -7.86 18.63 9.09
C PHE A 53 -9.18 17.97 8.72
N THR A 54 -9.13 16.84 8.01
CA THR A 54 -10.34 16.12 7.55
C THR A 54 -10.77 14.99 8.49
N GLY A 55 -10.86 15.31 9.78
CA GLY A 55 -11.37 14.41 10.82
C GLY A 55 -10.36 13.43 11.40
N ASP A 56 -10.79 12.79 12.48
CA ASP A 56 -10.00 11.86 13.29
C ASP A 56 -8.66 12.47 13.73
N ILE A 57 -8.75 13.70 14.23
CA ILE A 57 -7.66 14.47 14.80
C ILE A 57 -7.24 13.83 16.13
N VAL A 58 -8.21 13.40 16.94
CA VAL A 58 -8.00 12.75 18.22
C VAL A 58 -8.58 11.35 18.20
N TYR A 59 -7.85 10.39 18.77
CA TYR A 59 -8.36 9.06 19.02
C TYR A 59 -9.01 9.00 20.42
N ALA A 60 -10.21 9.56 20.55
CA ALA A 60 -10.80 9.89 21.87
C ALA A 60 -10.94 8.68 22.80
N ASN A 61 -11.18 7.49 22.27
CA ASN A 61 -11.25 6.26 23.06
C ASN A 61 -9.94 5.91 23.79
N TYR A 62 -8.80 6.31 23.22
CA TYR A 62 -7.45 6.04 23.73
C TYR A 62 -6.79 7.29 24.35
N SER A 63 -7.52 8.40 24.43
CA SER A 63 -7.08 9.60 25.13
C SER A 63 -7.67 9.67 26.53
N GLU A 64 -6.83 9.90 27.54
CA GLU A 64 -7.29 10.20 28.91
C GLU A 64 -7.91 11.60 29.01
N ASP A 65 -7.43 12.55 28.20
CA ASP A 65 -7.91 13.93 28.11
C ASP A 65 -8.03 14.35 26.63
N PRO A 66 -9.16 14.05 25.97
CA PRO A 66 -9.36 14.35 24.56
C PRO A 66 -9.22 15.83 24.23
N LYS A 67 -9.59 16.74 25.14
CA LYS A 67 -9.47 18.20 24.92
C LYS A 67 -8.00 18.60 24.85
N ARG A 68 -7.18 18.12 25.79
CA ARG A 68 -5.74 18.36 25.75
C ARG A 68 -5.09 17.73 24.51
N SER A 69 -5.42 16.49 24.19
CA SER A 69 -4.91 15.79 23.00
C SER A 69 -5.24 16.54 21.71
N PHE A 70 -6.44 17.12 21.62
CA PHE A 70 -6.83 17.97 20.50
C PHE A 70 -5.89 19.18 20.36
N LEU A 71 -5.69 19.94 21.45
CA LEU A 71 -4.80 21.11 21.45
C LEU A 71 -3.36 20.74 21.08
N GLU A 72 -2.87 19.60 21.58
CA GLU A 72 -1.53 19.10 21.24
C GLU A 72 -1.43 18.73 19.75
N ALA A 73 -2.45 18.10 19.17
CA ALA A 73 -2.48 17.74 17.76
C ALA A 73 -2.40 18.98 16.84
N VAL A 74 -3.17 20.02 17.12
CA VAL A 74 -3.19 21.25 16.33
C VAL A 74 -2.06 22.23 16.70
N SER A 75 -1.27 21.93 17.73
CA SER A 75 -0.21 22.82 18.22
C SER A 75 0.84 23.16 17.15
N CYS A 76 1.07 22.25 16.19
CA CYS A 76 2.03 22.45 15.11
C CYS A 76 1.63 23.62 14.20
N VAL A 77 0.35 23.70 13.82
CA VAL A 77 -0.17 24.75 12.92
C VAL A 77 -0.35 26.07 13.66
N GLU A 78 -0.76 26.02 14.93
CA GLU A 78 -0.84 27.20 15.80
C GLU A 78 0.54 27.83 16.02
N SER A 79 1.55 27.00 16.31
CA SER A 79 2.94 27.47 16.48
C SER A 79 3.52 28.03 15.19
N ALA A 80 3.13 27.47 14.04
CA ALA A 80 3.51 27.97 12.72
C ALA A 80 2.74 29.23 12.29
N GLN A 81 1.72 29.65 13.05
CA GLN A 81 0.87 30.82 12.75
C GLN A 81 0.15 30.72 11.40
N ILE A 82 -0.17 29.49 11.01
CA ILE A 82 -0.85 29.17 9.75
C ILE A 82 -2.35 29.05 10.04
N PRO A 83 -3.21 29.78 9.32
CA PRO A 83 -4.64 29.59 9.43
C PRO A 83 -5.03 28.15 9.20
N TRP A 84 -5.95 27.62 10.00
CA TRP A 84 -6.41 26.25 9.83
C TRP A 84 -7.90 26.10 10.10
N ALA A 85 -8.47 25.03 9.54
CA ALA A 85 -9.85 24.64 9.73
C ALA A 85 -9.94 23.12 9.91
N ALA A 86 -10.99 22.64 10.54
CA ALA A 86 -11.18 21.22 10.78
C ALA A 86 -12.65 20.81 10.62
N VAL A 87 -12.83 19.58 10.16
CA VAL A 87 -14.07 18.82 10.31
C VAL A 87 -13.82 17.65 11.26
N TYR A 88 -14.89 17.11 11.83
CA TYR A 88 -14.80 15.96 12.74
C TYR A 88 -14.94 14.64 12.01
N GLY A 89 -14.23 13.64 12.50
CA GLY A 89 -14.41 12.25 12.15
C GLY A 89 -15.19 11.46 13.20
N ASN A 90 -15.23 10.14 13.01
CA ASN A 90 -15.96 9.26 13.91
C ASN A 90 -15.21 9.04 15.23
N HIS A 91 -13.88 9.15 15.26
CA HIS A 91 -13.04 8.92 16.44
C HIS A 91 -12.88 10.14 17.37
N ASP A 92 -13.10 11.36 16.88
CA ASP A 92 -12.83 12.60 17.63
C ASP A 92 -13.64 12.75 18.93
N THR A 93 -14.83 12.18 18.98
CA THR A 93 -15.77 12.36 20.11
C THR A 93 -16.39 11.05 20.59
N GLU A 94 -15.67 9.94 20.49
CA GLU A 94 -16.17 8.64 20.95
C GLU A 94 -16.31 8.55 22.47
N LYS A 95 -15.46 9.29 23.19
CA LYS A 95 -15.37 9.20 24.65
C LYS A 95 -14.86 10.50 25.25
N GLY A 96 -15.45 10.90 26.38
CA GLY A 96 -14.91 11.94 27.25
C GLY A 96 -15.04 13.38 26.75
N VAL A 97 -15.51 13.62 25.53
CA VAL A 97 -15.74 14.96 24.96
C VAL A 97 -16.84 14.94 23.90
N THR A 98 -17.57 16.05 23.73
CA THR A 98 -18.54 16.24 22.62
C THR A 98 -17.98 17.11 21.49
N ARG A 99 -18.65 17.10 20.32
CA ARG A 99 -18.26 17.94 19.17
C ARG A 99 -18.40 19.42 19.49
N GLU A 100 -19.41 19.79 20.27
CA GLU A 100 -19.64 21.16 20.74
C GLU A 100 -18.51 21.62 21.65
N GLU A 101 -18.11 20.79 22.61
CA GLU A 101 -17.00 21.11 23.52
C GLU A 101 -15.66 21.26 22.78
N LEU A 102 -15.40 20.39 21.79
CA LEU A 102 -14.22 20.56 20.93
C LEU A 102 -14.34 21.81 20.05
N MET A 103 -15.54 22.18 19.60
CA MET A 103 -15.71 23.37 18.74
C MET A 103 -15.47 24.65 19.53
N GLU A 104 -16.00 24.72 20.77
CA GLU A 104 -15.71 25.80 21.70
C GLU A 104 -14.19 25.92 21.92
N LEU A 105 -13.50 24.81 22.15
CA LEU A 105 -12.05 24.77 22.34
C LEU A 105 -11.27 25.22 21.09
N GLN A 106 -11.68 24.75 19.92
CA GLN A 106 -11.08 25.16 18.64
C GLN A 106 -11.18 26.66 18.42
N MET A 107 -12.33 27.26 18.75
CA MET A 107 -12.56 28.69 18.58
C MET A 107 -11.75 29.57 19.55
N GLU A 108 -11.15 28.99 20.59
CA GLU A 108 -10.19 29.67 21.47
C GLU A 108 -8.78 29.77 20.86
N CYS A 109 -8.47 28.98 19.83
CA CYS A 109 -7.17 29.00 19.15
C CYS A 109 -7.04 30.22 18.22
N ASP A 110 -5.84 30.82 18.13
CA ASP A 110 -5.65 32.12 17.49
C ASP A 110 -5.75 32.07 15.96
N TYR A 111 -5.39 30.91 15.36
CA TYR A 111 -5.37 30.73 13.91
C TYR A 111 -6.47 29.79 13.41
N CYS A 112 -7.38 29.36 14.28
CA CYS A 112 -8.53 28.55 13.90
C CYS A 112 -9.59 29.39 13.17
N LEU A 113 -10.03 28.87 12.03
CA LEU A 113 -11.09 29.44 11.21
C LEU A 113 -12.41 28.64 11.28
N SER A 114 -12.42 27.49 11.96
CA SER A 114 -13.61 26.65 12.12
C SER A 114 -14.76 27.42 12.79
N GLU A 115 -15.99 27.06 12.41
CA GLU A 115 -17.21 27.63 12.97
C GLU A 115 -18.24 26.53 13.26
N PRO A 116 -19.08 26.67 14.28
CA PRO A 116 -20.07 25.64 14.62
C PRO A 116 -21.08 25.41 13.50
N GLY A 117 -21.37 26.45 12.71
CA GLY A 117 -22.43 26.43 11.71
C GLY A 117 -23.81 26.79 12.29
N PRO A 118 -24.86 26.78 11.45
CA PRO A 118 -26.23 27.04 11.89
C PRO A 118 -26.75 25.98 12.87
N GLU A 119 -27.42 26.41 13.94
CA GLU A 119 -27.99 25.50 14.96
C GLU A 119 -29.13 24.62 14.40
N GLU A 120 -29.76 25.05 13.30
CA GLU A 120 -30.93 24.39 12.72
C GLU A 120 -30.60 23.23 11.78
N ILE A 121 -29.32 22.99 11.49
CA ILE A 121 -28.87 21.88 10.66
C ILE A 121 -28.15 20.82 11.49
N PHE A 122 -27.97 19.63 10.91
CA PHE A 122 -27.36 18.51 11.64
C PHE A 122 -25.85 18.68 11.78
N GLY A 123 -25.31 18.28 12.93
CA GLY A 123 -23.87 18.23 13.20
C GLY A 123 -23.29 19.57 13.63
N VAL A 124 -21.99 19.58 13.93
CA VAL A 124 -21.23 20.75 14.36
C VAL A 124 -20.01 20.88 13.46
N GLY A 125 -19.71 22.10 12.99
CA GLY A 125 -18.62 22.31 12.05
C GLY A 125 -19.09 22.41 10.59
N ASN A 126 -20.31 22.92 10.37
CA ASN A 126 -20.83 23.17 9.02
C ASN A 126 -20.66 24.65 8.64
N PHE A 127 -19.63 24.98 7.87
CA PHE A 127 -19.29 26.38 7.58
C PHE A 127 -18.66 26.55 6.19
N VAL A 128 -18.54 27.80 5.77
CA VAL A 128 -17.94 28.18 4.48
C VAL A 128 -16.86 29.22 4.70
N LEU A 129 -15.67 28.97 4.18
CA LEU A 129 -14.59 29.95 4.17
C LEU A 129 -14.44 30.54 2.75
N PRO A 130 -14.72 31.84 2.56
CA PRO A 130 -14.44 32.52 1.30
C PRO A 130 -12.94 32.78 1.15
N VAL A 131 -12.42 32.58 -0.05
CA VAL A 131 -11.05 32.99 -0.45
C VAL A 131 -11.18 34.21 -1.36
N LEU A 132 -10.56 35.31 -0.94
CA LEU A 132 -10.63 36.57 -1.67
C LEU A 132 -9.67 36.59 -2.86
N GLY A 133 -10.12 37.14 -3.97
CA GLY A 133 -9.31 37.46 -5.13
C GLY A 133 -8.46 38.71 -4.93
N SER A 134 -7.66 39.03 -5.93
CA SER A 134 -6.81 40.21 -6.00
C SER A 134 -7.60 41.53 -6.03
N ASP A 135 -8.87 41.48 -6.41
CA ASP A 135 -9.82 42.59 -6.39
C ASP A 135 -10.51 42.80 -5.03
N GLY A 136 -10.28 41.90 -4.06
CA GLY A 136 -10.88 41.93 -2.73
C GLY A 136 -12.28 41.29 -2.66
N GLU A 137 -12.81 40.79 -3.77
CA GLU A 137 -14.07 40.05 -3.82
C GLU A 137 -13.86 38.57 -3.57
N THR A 138 -14.93 37.82 -3.25
CA THR A 138 -14.82 36.37 -3.08
C THR A 138 -14.61 35.71 -4.44
N ALA A 139 -13.49 35.01 -4.60
CA ALA A 139 -13.12 34.31 -5.83
C ALA A 139 -13.31 32.79 -5.73
N PHE A 140 -13.36 32.23 -4.53
CA PHE A 140 -13.50 30.79 -4.29
C PHE A 140 -14.18 30.52 -2.94
N ALA A 141 -14.90 29.41 -2.81
CA ALA A 141 -15.49 28.99 -1.52
C ALA A 141 -15.01 27.60 -1.08
N LEU A 142 -14.69 27.47 0.21
CA LEU A 142 -14.32 26.19 0.83
C LEU A 142 -15.42 25.77 1.80
N TYR A 143 -16.13 24.70 1.49
CA TYR A 143 -17.19 24.14 2.32
C TYR A 143 -16.65 23.09 3.28
N PHE A 144 -17.09 23.13 4.52
CA PHE A 144 -16.75 22.17 5.56
C PHE A 144 -18.05 21.57 6.09
N LEU A 145 -18.16 20.25 6.14
CA LEU A 145 -19.38 19.55 6.56
C LEU A 145 -19.07 18.46 7.59
N ASP A 146 -19.90 18.39 8.63
CA ASP A 146 -19.89 17.28 9.58
C ASP A 146 -20.56 16.06 8.93
N SER A 147 -19.77 15.07 8.53
CA SER A 147 -20.29 13.82 7.96
C SER A 147 -20.90 12.88 9.01
N GLY A 148 -20.88 13.26 10.29
CA GLY A 148 -21.36 12.45 11.41
C GLY A 148 -20.30 11.45 11.90
N SER A 149 -20.77 10.40 12.59
CA SER A 149 -19.93 9.34 13.17
C SER A 149 -20.51 7.98 12.76
N ASN A 150 -21.11 7.24 13.68
CA ASN A 150 -21.81 5.99 13.40
C ASN A 150 -23.28 6.22 13.03
N ALA A 151 -23.77 5.48 12.04
CA ALA A 151 -25.18 5.47 11.70
C ALA A 151 -26.03 4.88 12.85
N PRO A 152 -27.34 5.17 12.89
CA PRO A 152 -28.25 4.48 13.79
C PRO A 152 -28.16 2.96 13.64
N ALA A 153 -28.27 2.22 14.75
CA ALA A 153 -28.12 0.75 14.75
C ALA A 153 -29.04 0.00 13.77
N SER A 154 -30.20 0.59 13.42
CA SER A 154 -31.12 0.03 12.42
C SER A 154 -30.59 0.06 10.98
N VAL A 155 -29.59 0.91 10.70
CA VAL A 155 -28.90 1.01 9.42
C VAL A 155 -27.56 0.27 9.51
N GLY A 156 -26.79 0.55 10.56
CA GLY A 156 -25.42 0.04 10.71
C GLY A 156 -24.41 0.79 9.85
N GLY A 157 -23.12 0.62 10.15
CA GLY A 157 -22.03 1.32 9.48
C GLY A 157 -21.95 2.80 9.84
N TYR A 158 -21.47 3.60 8.89
CA TYR A 158 -21.13 5.00 9.08
C TYR A 158 -22.26 5.97 8.70
N ASP A 159 -22.22 7.13 9.34
CA ASP A 159 -23.22 8.17 9.18
C ASP A 159 -23.06 8.96 7.87
N TRP A 160 -24.06 9.78 7.53
CA TRP A 160 -24.10 10.51 6.25
C TRP A 160 -24.48 11.98 6.38
N ILE A 161 -24.03 12.79 5.43
CA ILE A 161 -24.42 14.20 5.29
C ILE A 161 -25.95 14.28 5.11
N ARG A 162 -26.63 15.01 5.99
CA ARG A 162 -28.10 15.06 6.07
C ARG A 162 -28.73 15.98 5.04
N PRO A 163 -30.03 15.77 4.71
CA PRO A 163 -30.79 16.70 3.86
C PRO A 163 -30.78 18.17 4.32
N SER A 164 -30.71 18.43 5.64
CA SER A 164 -30.60 19.80 6.16
C SER A 164 -29.27 20.47 5.78
N GLN A 165 -28.16 19.73 5.87
CA GLN A 165 -26.84 20.20 5.44
C GLN A 165 -26.77 20.38 3.92
N ILE A 166 -27.35 19.46 3.14
CA ILE A 166 -27.44 19.57 1.67
C ILE A 166 -28.23 20.83 1.27
N SER A 167 -29.38 21.06 1.90
CA SER A 167 -30.20 22.26 1.65
C SER A 167 -29.45 23.53 2.01
N TRP A 168 -28.73 23.54 3.12
CA TRP A 168 -27.88 24.66 3.53
C TRP A 168 -26.74 24.93 2.53
N TYR A 169 -26.06 23.89 2.04
CA TYR A 169 -25.05 24.03 0.99
C TYR A 169 -25.66 24.65 -0.28
N MET A 170 -26.78 24.11 -0.77
CA MET A 170 -27.46 24.63 -1.96
C MET A 170 -27.88 26.10 -1.77
N GLN A 171 -28.34 26.49 -0.59
CA GLN A 171 -28.70 27.88 -0.31
C GLN A 171 -27.48 28.81 -0.38
N ASN A 172 -26.33 28.38 0.13
CA ASN A 172 -25.08 29.16 0.04
C ASN A 172 -24.56 29.24 -1.39
N SER A 173 -24.53 28.12 -2.12
CA SER A 173 -24.15 28.10 -3.54
C SER A 173 -25.02 29.06 -4.36
N ASN A 174 -26.35 28.98 -4.21
CA ASN A 174 -27.27 29.88 -4.90
C ASN A 174 -27.05 31.36 -4.53
N ARG A 175 -26.72 31.65 -3.27
CA ARG A 175 -26.39 33.01 -2.83
C ARG A 175 -25.14 33.52 -3.53
N TYR A 176 -24.05 32.75 -3.53
CA TYR A 176 -22.83 33.13 -4.25
C TYR A 176 -23.08 33.30 -5.75
N ALA A 177 -23.85 32.40 -6.37
CA ALA A 177 -24.20 32.52 -7.78
C ALA A 177 -25.03 33.77 -8.08
N ALA A 178 -25.91 34.19 -7.16
CA ALA A 178 -26.67 35.42 -7.29
C ALA A 178 -25.80 36.66 -7.10
N ASP A 179 -24.86 36.63 -6.15
CA ASP A 179 -23.96 37.74 -5.83
C ASP A 179 -22.95 38.00 -6.97
N TYR A 180 -22.44 36.94 -7.60
CA TYR A 180 -21.36 37.01 -8.60
C TYR A 180 -21.81 36.71 -10.05
N GLY A 181 -23.08 36.34 -10.26
CA GLY A 181 -23.67 36.12 -11.58
C GLY A 181 -23.41 34.74 -12.21
N GLU A 182 -22.56 33.92 -11.59
CA GLU A 182 -22.24 32.55 -11.99
C GLU A 182 -21.88 31.68 -10.78
N PRO A 183 -22.00 30.33 -10.86
CA PRO A 183 -21.61 29.44 -9.75
C PRO A 183 -20.15 29.62 -9.36
N LEU A 184 -19.91 30.11 -8.14
CA LEU A 184 -18.58 30.37 -7.59
C LEU A 184 -17.79 29.05 -7.44
N PRO A 185 -16.58 28.91 -7.99
CA PRO A 185 -15.83 27.67 -7.89
C PRO A 185 -15.55 27.31 -6.42
N SER A 186 -15.74 26.03 -6.09
CA SER A 186 -15.75 25.58 -4.70
C SER A 186 -15.10 24.22 -4.49
N LEU A 187 -14.63 23.97 -3.26
CA LEU A 187 -14.19 22.66 -2.76
C LEU A 187 -14.95 22.30 -1.49
N ALA A 188 -15.14 21.00 -1.21
CA ALA A 188 -15.74 20.54 0.04
C ALA A 188 -14.81 19.59 0.81
N PHE A 189 -14.82 19.71 2.13
CA PHE A 189 -14.06 18.91 3.08
C PHE A 189 -15.02 18.25 4.07
N PHE A 190 -14.89 16.94 4.23
CA PHE A 190 -15.65 16.13 5.19
C PHE A 190 -14.82 14.88 5.53
N HIS A 191 -15.16 14.16 6.59
CA HIS A 191 -14.35 13.02 7.01
C HIS A 191 -14.74 11.72 6.28
N ILE A 192 -16.00 11.32 6.38
CA ILE A 192 -16.50 10.04 5.85
C ILE A 192 -16.77 10.20 4.34
N PRO A 193 -16.14 9.41 3.47
CA PRO A 193 -16.31 9.51 2.02
C PRO A 193 -17.76 9.23 1.62
N ILE A 194 -18.32 10.03 0.71
CA ILE A 194 -19.67 9.78 0.18
C ILE A 194 -19.67 8.53 -0.72
N PRO A 195 -20.82 7.85 -0.92
CA PRO A 195 -20.89 6.61 -1.72
C PRO A 195 -20.29 6.73 -3.14
N GLU A 196 -20.31 7.92 -3.73
CA GLU A 196 -19.73 8.24 -5.03
C GLU A 196 -18.20 8.01 -5.10
N TYR A 197 -17.47 7.99 -3.97
CA TYR A 197 -16.05 7.63 -3.95
C TYR A 197 -15.81 6.17 -4.37
N LYS A 198 -16.69 5.25 -3.94
CA LYS A 198 -16.67 3.88 -4.42
C LYS A 198 -17.03 3.82 -5.90
N GLN A 199 -18.06 4.57 -6.30
CA GLN A 199 -18.50 4.61 -7.68
C GLN A 199 -17.38 5.08 -8.62
N VAL A 200 -16.70 6.19 -8.32
CA VAL A 200 -15.64 6.72 -9.18
C VAL A 200 -14.47 5.75 -9.30
N TRP A 201 -14.13 5.01 -8.25
CA TRP A 201 -13.12 3.96 -8.34
C TRP A 201 -13.55 2.78 -9.21
N ASP A 202 -14.79 2.34 -9.09
CA ASP A 202 -15.31 1.21 -9.86
C ASP A 202 -15.53 1.55 -11.34
N GLU A 203 -15.78 2.82 -11.63
CA GLU A 203 -16.30 3.30 -12.91
C GLU A 203 -15.35 4.22 -13.68
N GLU A 204 -14.41 4.91 -13.05
CA GLU A 204 -13.58 5.92 -13.72
C GLU A 204 -12.10 5.66 -13.51
N ILE A 205 -11.27 6.21 -14.41
CA ILE A 205 -9.83 6.19 -14.23
C ILE A 205 -9.49 7.06 -13.03
N CYS A 206 -8.78 6.47 -12.06
CA CYS A 206 -8.33 7.14 -10.85
C CYS A 206 -6.80 7.20 -10.81
N CYS A 207 -6.25 8.15 -10.05
CA CYS A 207 -4.83 8.27 -9.78
C CYS A 207 -4.58 8.15 -8.26
N GLY A 208 -3.70 7.24 -7.85
CA GLY A 208 -3.44 6.87 -6.46
C GLY A 208 -3.83 5.43 -6.18
N VAL A 209 -3.82 5.08 -4.90
CA VAL A 209 -4.00 3.70 -4.47
C VAL A 209 -5.20 3.55 -3.57
N LYS A 210 -5.76 2.33 -3.61
CA LYS A 210 -6.76 1.84 -2.67
C LYS A 210 -6.23 0.54 -2.08
N TYR A 211 -5.81 0.54 -0.82
CA TYR A 211 -5.29 -0.65 -0.14
C TYR A 211 -6.22 -1.23 0.91
N GLU A 212 -7.33 -0.56 1.18
CA GLU A 212 -8.41 -1.11 2.00
C GLU A 212 -9.77 -0.97 1.31
N ASP A 213 -10.81 -1.57 1.89
CA ASP A 213 -12.14 -1.44 1.33
C ASP A 213 -12.79 -0.10 1.67
N PHE A 214 -13.76 0.28 0.84
CA PHE A 214 -14.49 1.53 1.02
C PHE A 214 -15.42 1.44 2.22
N MET A 215 -15.38 2.44 3.10
CA MET A 215 -16.31 2.56 4.23
C MET A 215 -17.28 3.76 4.13
N PRO A 216 -17.94 4.03 2.99
CA PRO A 216 -18.94 5.09 2.90
C PRO A 216 -20.21 4.73 3.69
N PRO A 217 -21.09 5.70 3.96
CA PRO A 217 -22.39 5.39 4.52
C PRO A 217 -23.20 4.47 3.60
N LEU A 218 -23.98 3.57 4.19
CA LEU A 218 -24.94 2.75 3.44
C LEU A 218 -26.07 3.57 2.81
N ILE A 219 -26.33 4.76 3.33
CA ILE A 219 -27.34 5.68 2.83
C ILE A 219 -26.68 6.72 1.93
N ASN A 220 -27.05 6.73 0.66
CA ASN A 220 -26.79 7.87 -0.21
C ASN A 220 -27.89 8.93 -0.01
N SER A 221 -27.51 10.07 0.56
CA SER A 221 -28.44 11.17 0.86
C SER A 221 -28.71 12.11 -0.33
N GLY A 222 -28.00 11.93 -1.46
CA GLY A 222 -28.11 12.78 -2.64
C GLY A 222 -27.17 13.99 -2.64
N PHE A 223 -26.14 14.03 -1.78
CA PHE A 223 -25.19 15.15 -1.77
C PHE A 223 -24.41 15.26 -3.09
N GLY A 224 -23.98 14.14 -3.68
CA GLY A 224 -23.37 14.10 -5.01
C GLY A 224 -24.25 14.75 -6.09
N ALA A 225 -25.53 14.41 -6.10
CA ALA A 225 -26.50 15.00 -7.04
C ALA A 225 -26.66 16.52 -6.83
N ALA A 226 -26.74 16.98 -5.58
CA ALA A 226 -26.80 18.39 -5.28
C ALA A 226 -25.58 19.15 -5.82
N MET A 227 -24.37 18.59 -5.67
CA MET A 227 -23.15 19.21 -6.20
C MET A 227 -23.17 19.33 -7.73
N LEU A 228 -23.61 18.30 -8.44
CA LEU A 228 -23.76 18.34 -9.90
C LEU A 228 -24.77 19.39 -10.37
N GLU A 229 -25.88 19.55 -9.64
CA GLU A 229 -26.91 20.53 -9.98
C GLU A 229 -26.48 21.97 -9.72
N GLN A 230 -25.72 22.21 -8.64
CA GLN A 230 -25.19 23.54 -8.31
C GLN A 230 -24.05 23.96 -9.23
N LYS A 231 -23.26 23.01 -9.77
CA LYS A 231 -22.17 23.23 -10.73
C LYS A 231 -21.01 24.09 -10.20
N ASP A 232 -20.99 24.37 -8.90
CA ASP A 232 -19.97 25.14 -8.20
C ASP A 232 -18.78 24.26 -7.76
N MET A 233 -19.06 23.01 -7.37
CA MET A 233 -18.09 22.08 -6.81
C MET A 233 -17.09 21.56 -7.84
N LEU A 234 -15.80 21.80 -7.61
CA LEU A 234 -14.71 21.27 -8.43
C LEU A 234 -14.14 19.97 -7.88
N GLY A 235 -14.20 19.79 -6.56
CA GLY A 235 -13.69 18.59 -5.92
C GLY A 235 -14.04 18.49 -4.45
N THR A 236 -13.87 17.29 -3.91
CA THR A 236 -14.09 17.01 -2.49
C THR A 236 -12.90 16.29 -1.89
N PHE A 237 -12.71 16.43 -0.58
CA PHE A 237 -11.59 15.85 0.15
C PHE A 237 -12.10 15.11 1.39
N ALA A 238 -11.77 13.82 1.46
CA ALA A 238 -12.16 12.91 2.55
C ALA A 238 -10.94 12.26 3.23
N GLY A 239 -11.16 11.71 4.42
CA GLY A 239 -10.21 10.90 5.20
C GLY A 239 -10.74 9.49 5.39
N HIS A 240 -10.74 9.02 6.65
CA HIS A 240 -11.46 7.84 7.16
C HIS A 240 -10.88 6.48 6.73
N ASP A 241 -10.65 6.29 5.44
CA ASP A 241 -9.97 5.11 4.90
C ASP A 241 -8.46 5.41 4.84
N HIS A 242 -7.75 5.06 5.91
CA HIS A 242 -6.36 5.45 6.21
C HIS A 242 -5.28 5.05 5.18
N ILE A 243 -5.52 4.03 4.35
CA ILE A 243 -4.59 3.51 3.33
C ILE A 243 -5.17 3.60 1.91
N ASN A 244 -6.15 4.48 1.71
CA ASN A 244 -6.59 4.95 0.41
C ASN A 244 -6.13 6.40 0.23
N ASP A 245 -5.63 6.76 -0.95
CA ASP A 245 -5.20 8.13 -1.23
C ASP A 245 -5.47 8.57 -2.67
N PHE A 246 -6.32 7.86 -3.39
CA PHE A 246 -6.58 8.15 -4.78
C PHE A 246 -7.46 9.40 -4.96
N TYR A 247 -7.44 9.92 -6.18
CA TYR A 247 -8.48 10.81 -6.68
C TYR A 247 -9.01 10.34 -8.04
N GLY A 248 -10.26 10.67 -8.34
CA GLY A 248 -10.90 10.39 -9.63
C GLY A 248 -11.94 11.45 -9.97
N ASP A 249 -12.20 11.66 -11.26
CA ASP A 249 -13.14 12.66 -11.76
C ASP A 249 -14.54 12.04 -11.94
N TRP A 250 -15.46 12.32 -11.01
CA TRP A 250 -16.86 11.87 -11.05
C TRP A 250 -17.74 12.97 -11.67
N TYR A 251 -18.10 12.80 -12.95
CA TYR A 251 -18.91 13.77 -13.72
C TYR A 251 -18.40 15.22 -13.66
N GLY A 252 -17.07 15.40 -13.64
CA GLY A 252 -16.42 16.71 -13.57
C GLY A 252 -16.19 17.24 -12.16
N ILE A 253 -16.49 16.45 -11.12
CA ILE A 253 -16.14 16.73 -9.73
C ILE A 253 -15.04 15.75 -9.30
N ARG A 254 -13.88 16.26 -8.90
CA ARG A 254 -12.76 15.43 -8.47
C ARG A 254 -12.90 14.99 -7.02
N LEU A 255 -13.12 13.70 -6.77
CA LEU A 255 -13.23 13.13 -5.43
C LEU A 255 -11.85 12.67 -4.98
N CYS A 256 -11.33 13.17 -3.85
CA CYS A 256 -9.96 12.97 -3.40
C CYS A 256 -9.88 12.40 -1.98
N TYR A 257 -9.22 11.26 -1.79
CA TYR A 257 -8.78 10.85 -0.46
C TYR A 257 -7.53 11.62 -0.04
N GLY A 258 -7.48 12.03 1.22
CA GLY A 258 -6.25 12.51 1.86
C GLY A 258 -5.25 11.37 2.04
N ARG A 259 -3.95 11.71 2.14
CA ARG A 259 -2.94 10.74 2.56
C ARG A 259 -2.94 10.67 4.09
N GLY A 260 -3.17 9.48 4.65
CA GLY A 260 -3.15 9.26 6.10
C GLY A 260 -1.87 9.82 6.74
N SER A 261 -2.04 10.68 7.75
CA SER A 261 -0.95 11.45 8.34
C SER A 261 -0.51 10.91 9.70
N GLY A 262 -1.43 10.31 10.47
CA GLY A 262 -1.19 9.84 11.83
C GLY A 262 -0.45 8.52 11.93
N TYR A 263 0.46 8.43 12.90
CA TYR A 263 1.16 7.19 13.25
C TYR A 263 0.44 6.32 14.30
N ASN A 264 -0.60 6.82 14.96
CA ASN A 264 -1.46 6.01 15.84
C ASN A 264 -2.57 5.28 15.06
N ALA A 265 -2.98 5.84 13.91
CA ALA A 265 -3.86 5.16 12.98
C ALA A 265 -3.16 3.91 12.41
N TYR A 266 -3.92 2.86 12.12
CA TYR A 266 -3.37 1.70 11.39
C TYR A 266 -2.88 2.13 10.01
N GLY A 267 -1.88 1.41 9.50
CA GLY A 267 -1.24 1.71 8.22
C GLY A 267 -0.78 0.43 7.53
N MET A 268 -0.03 0.58 6.45
CA MET A 268 0.48 -0.53 5.65
C MET A 268 1.96 -0.32 5.33
N ALA A 269 2.77 -1.37 5.45
CA ALA A 269 4.16 -1.33 5.00
C ALA A 269 4.23 -0.97 3.50
N GLY A 270 5.09 -0.01 3.15
CA GLY A 270 5.17 0.53 1.78
C GLY A 270 4.16 1.64 1.47
N PHE A 271 3.26 1.98 2.40
CA PHE A 271 2.40 3.16 2.31
C PHE A 271 2.86 4.22 3.32
N ALA A 272 3.80 5.06 2.89
CA ALA A 272 4.35 6.11 3.74
C ALA A 272 3.27 7.14 4.14
N ARG A 273 3.40 7.67 5.36
CA ARG A 273 2.56 8.75 5.88
C ARG A 273 2.90 10.07 5.21
N GLY A 274 1.90 10.94 5.11
CA GLY A 274 2.06 12.21 4.43
C GLY A 274 0.83 13.10 4.54
N ALA A 275 0.73 13.99 3.57
CA ALA A 275 -0.37 14.92 3.40
C ALA A 275 -0.73 15.06 1.93
N ARG A 276 -1.99 15.39 1.65
CA ARG A 276 -2.41 15.82 0.32
C ARG A 276 -2.29 17.33 0.22
N ILE A 277 -1.67 17.79 -0.86
CA ILE A 277 -1.49 19.21 -1.15
C ILE A 277 -2.46 19.60 -2.25
N VAL A 278 -3.08 20.77 -2.11
CA VAL A 278 -4.02 21.32 -3.08
C VAL A 278 -3.57 22.73 -3.43
N GLN A 279 -3.49 23.05 -4.72
CA GLN A 279 -3.11 24.37 -5.19
C GLN A 279 -4.16 24.90 -6.15
N LEU A 280 -4.78 26.01 -5.75
CA LEU A 280 -5.71 26.79 -6.54
C LEU A 280 -4.95 27.89 -7.30
N ARG A 281 -5.54 28.32 -8.42
CA ARG A 281 -5.10 29.51 -9.16
C ARG A 281 -6.28 30.43 -9.38
N GLU A 282 -6.10 31.71 -9.08
CA GLU A 282 -7.12 32.74 -9.27
C GLU A 282 -7.59 32.78 -10.73
N GLY A 283 -8.92 32.83 -10.93
CA GLY A 283 -9.53 32.82 -12.26
C GLY A 283 -9.48 31.48 -13.02
N VAL A 284 -8.92 30.43 -12.43
CA VAL A 284 -8.89 29.08 -13.01
C VAL A 284 -9.92 28.20 -12.31
N ARG A 285 -10.85 27.62 -13.09
CA ARG A 285 -11.88 26.70 -12.59
C ARG A 285 -11.37 25.25 -12.55
N ASP A 286 -10.25 25.05 -11.88
CA ASP A 286 -9.58 23.76 -11.69
C ASP A 286 -8.59 23.87 -10.51
N PHE A 287 -8.04 22.75 -10.06
CA PHE A 287 -6.98 22.71 -9.05
C PHE A 287 -5.93 21.63 -9.33
N GLU A 288 -4.71 21.90 -8.90
CA GLU A 288 -3.62 20.93 -8.89
C GLU A 288 -3.58 20.22 -7.53
N THR A 289 -3.25 18.92 -7.50
CA THR A 289 -3.06 18.18 -6.25
C THR A 289 -1.92 17.17 -6.36
N TRP A 290 -1.21 16.92 -5.25
CA TRP A 290 -0.12 15.95 -5.13
C TRP A 290 0.01 15.45 -3.69
N ILE A 291 0.80 14.40 -3.46
CA ILE A 291 1.13 13.91 -2.12
C ILE A 291 2.52 14.37 -1.70
N ARG A 292 2.65 14.81 -0.45
CA ARG A 292 3.92 15.08 0.23
C ARG A 292 4.10 14.05 1.33
N LEU A 293 5.17 13.27 1.27
CA LEU A 293 5.47 12.20 2.24
C LEU A 293 6.60 12.60 3.18
N GLU A 294 6.76 11.83 4.26
CA GLU A 294 7.93 11.88 5.15
C GLU A 294 9.24 11.81 4.35
N GLY A 295 10.27 12.54 4.78
CA GLY A 295 11.57 12.55 4.10
C GLY A 295 11.59 13.36 2.81
N ASN A 296 10.69 14.33 2.68
CA ASN A 296 10.59 15.28 1.56
C ASN A 296 10.34 14.67 0.19
N ILE A 297 9.71 13.50 0.15
CA ILE A 297 9.30 12.86 -1.09
C ILE A 297 8.01 13.52 -1.58
N VAL A 298 7.96 13.85 -2.88
CA VAL A 298 6.81 14.47 -3.55
C VAL A 298 6.31 13.54 -4.65
N GLU A 299 5.06 13.09 -4.54
CA GLU A 299 4.39 12.29 -5.55
C GLU A 299 3.40 13.16 -6.33
N ARG A 300 3.85 13.70 -7.46
CA ARG A 300 2.97 14.45 -8.41
C ARG A 300 2.24 13.54 -9.38
N GLU A 301 2.82 12.37 -9.64
CA GLU A 301 2.25 11.35 -10.50
C GLU A 301 1.96 10.13 -9.62
N GLN A 302 0.70 9.94 -9.28
CA GLN A 302 0.25 8.78 -8.52
C GLN A 302 -0.09 7.62 -9.47
N PRO A 303 0.00 6.35 -9.03
CA PRO A 303 -0.32 5.19 -9.86
C PRO A 303 -1.71 5.28 -10.51
N ILE A 304 -1.83 4.87 -11.77
CA ILE A 304 -3.12 4.90 -12.47
C ILE A 304 -3.92 3.63 -12.18
N HIS A 305 -5.16 3.79 -11.73
CA HIS A 305 -6.16 2.74 -11.65
C HIS A 305 -7.12 2.85 -12.83
N VAL A 306 -7.28 1.75 -13.57
CA VAL A 306 -8.27 1.63 -14.64
C VAL A 306 -9.42 0.75 -14.15
N PRO A 307 -10.69 1.19 -14.25
CA PRO A 307 -11.86 0.47 -13.74
C PRO A 307 -12.15 -0.82 -14.53
N GLU A 308 -12.75 -1.82 -13.87
CA GLU A 308 -12.97 -3.15 -14.47
C GLU A 308 -13.85 -3.12 -15.73
N LYS A 309 -14.82 -2.20 -15.80
CA LYS A 309 -15.68 -2.05 -16.99
C LYS A 309 -14.88 -1.64 -18.23
N ASP A 310 -13.87 -0.81 -18.05
CA ASP A 310 -12.98 -0.35 -19.13
C ASP A 310 -11.87 -1.35 -19.41
N ARG A 311 -11.48 -2.17 -18.42
CA ARG A 311 -10.63 -3.35 -18.66
C ARG A 311 -11.29 -4.36 -19.61
N ASN A 312 -12.62 -4.48 -19.61
CA ASN A 312 -13.33 -5.37 -20.55
C ASN A 312 -13.43 -4.79 -21.99
N MET A 313 -13.51 -3.46 -22.15
CA MET A 313 -13.42 -2.81 -23.46
C MET A 313 -11.97 -2.75 -23.98
N GLN A 314 -10.99 -2.54 -23.09
CA GLN A 314 -9.57 -2.69 -23.39
C GLN A 314 -9.23 -4.14 -23.69
N ALA A 315 -9.79 -5.15 -23.02
CA ALA A 315 -9.56 -6.56 -23.37
C ALA A 315 -9.99 -6.92 -24.80
N ALA A 316 -10.92 -6.16 -25.40
CA ALA A 316 -11.30 -6.31 -26.81
C ALA A 316 -10.35 -5.60 -27.80
N SER A 317 -9.58 -4.59 -27.36
CA SER A 317 -8.59 -3.87 -28.17
C SER A 317 -7.13 -4.21 -27.86
N VAL A 318 -6.86 -4.77 -26.68
CA VAL A 318 -5.55 -5.11 -26.08
C VAL A 318 -5.25 -6.60 -26.18
N ALA A 319 -6.08 -7.38 -26.90
CA ALA A 319 -5.73 -8.73 -27.38
C ALA A 319 -4.48 -8.77 -28.30
N LEU A 320 -3.74 -7.66 -28.41
CA LEU A 320 -2.48 -7.51 -29.12
C LEU A 320 -1.28 -7.19 -28.20
N GLU A 321 -1.44 -6.80 -26.93
CA GLU A 321 -0.31 -6.34 -26.10
C GLU A 321 -0.52 -6.63 -24.60
N ASP A 322 -0.32 -7.87 -24.15
CA ASP A 322 -0.47 -8.28 -22.74
C ASP A 322 0.76 -9.08 -22.27
N ALA A 323 1.63 -8.45 -21.45
CA ALA A 323 2.88 -9.03 -20.94
C ALA A 323 3.27 -8.61 -19.50
N SER A 324 2.41 -7.93 -18.73
CA SER A 324 2.84 -7.22 -17.50
C SER A 324 2.53 -7.90 -16.15
N ALA A 325 1.84 -9.04 -16.12
CA ALA A 325 1.52 -9.74 -14.86
C ALA A 325 2.76 -10.37 -14.16
N THR A 326 3.92 -10.40 -14.83
CA THR A 326 5.20 -10.87 -14.27
C THR A 326 6.00 -9.79 -13.60
N GLU A 327 5.60 -8.53 -13.76
CA GLU A 327 6.41 -7.41 -13.31
C GLU A 327 6.09 -7.03 -11.87
N TRP A 328 4.87 -7.34 -11.38
CA TRP A 328 4.42 -6.98 -10.03
C TRP A 328 5.24 -7.63 -8.90
N TRP A 329 5.57 -8.93 -9.00
CA TRP A 329 6.33 -9.66 -7.96
C TRP A 329 7.79 -9.17 -7.85
N LEU A 330 8.40 -8.85 -9.00
CA LEU A 330 9.75 -8.33 -9.13
C LEU A 330 9.81 -6.89 -8.66
N THR A 331 8.74 -6.13 -8.85
CA THR A 331 8.69 -4.71 -8.47
C THR A 331 8.54 -4.53 -6.96
N LYS A 332 7.80 -5.41 -6.26
CA LYS A 332 7.67 -5.35 -4.78
C LYS A 332 8.94 -5.78 -4.06
N TYR A 333 9.64 -6.81 -4.57
CA TYR A 333 10.94 -7.24 -4.02
C TYR A 333 12.10 -6.33 -4.46
N ARG A 334 12.11 -5.85 -5.72
CA ARG A 334 13.07 -4.85 -6.18
C ARG A 334 12.89 -3.54 -5.44
N SER A 335 11.68 -3.05 -5.19
CA SER A 335 11.52 -1.80 -4.44
C SER A 335 11.99 -1.94 -2.99
N TYR A 336 11.75 -3.09 -2.33
CA TYR A 336 12.24 -3.36 -0.97
C TYR A 336 13.77 -3.38 -0.89
N TYR A 337 14.47 -3.97 -1.86
CA TYR A 337 15.95 -4.07 -1.83
C TYR A 337 16.71 -2.98 -2.62
N ASP A 338 16.09 -2.31 -3.59
CA ASP A 338 16.64 -1.09 -4.21
C ASP A 338 16.54 0.10 -3.24
N SER A 339 15.62 0.05 -2.26
CA SER A 339 15.49 1.06 -1.20
C SER A 339 16.15 0.67 0.11
N SER A 340 16.35 -0.63 0.40
CA SER A 340 17.13 -1.06 1.56
C SER A 340 18.62 -0.86 1.28
N PRO A 341 19.37 -0.15 2.13
CA PRO A 341 20.83 -0.15 2.00
C PRO A 341 21.29 -1.61 2.08
N ILE A 342 22.03 -2.08 1.06
CA ILE A 342 22.79 -3.33 1.15
C ILE A 342 23.56 -3.23 2.46
N GLU A 343 23.17 -4.01 3.48
CA GLU A 343 23.83 -3.92 4.78
C GLU A 343 25.31 -4.21 4.55
N THR A 344 26.14 -3.19 4.76
CA THR A 344 27.59 -3.31 4.65
C THR A 344 28.10 -3.98 5.92
N GLY A 345 27.89 -5.29 6.01
CA GLY A 345 28.49 -6.13 7.03
C GLY A 345 29.85 -6.67 6.58
N PRO A 346 30.72 -7.09 7.52
CA PRO A 346 31.95 -7.79 7.18
C PRO A 346 31.61 -9.07 6.40
N VAL A 347 32.12 -9.17 5.17
CA VAL A 347 32.00 -10.38 4.36
C VAL A 347 33.18 -11.30 4.68
N TYR A 348 32.88 -12.51 5.17
CA TYR A 348 33.89 -13.47 5.55
C TYR A 348 34.11 -14.46 4.40
N ASN A 349 35.23 -14.35 3.68
CA ASN A 349 35.65 -15.35 2.70
C ASN A 349 36.53 -16.45 3.35
N LEU A 350 36.17 -16.89 4.55
CA LEU A 350 36.93 -17.91 5.30
C LEU A 350 36.11 -19.18 5.40
N VAL A 351 36.03 -19.91 4.29
CA VAL A 351 35.33 -21.20 4.22
C VAL A 351 36.38 -22.31 4.23
N SER A 352 36.21 -23.31 5.09
CA SER A 352 37.11 -24.46 5.14
C SER A 352 36.70 -25.52 4.10
N THR A 353 37.63 -26.39 3.72
CA THR A 353 37.34 -27.55 2.87
C THR A 353 36.23 -28.44 3.46
N GLU A 354 36.17 -28.54 4.79
CA GLU A 354 35.10 -29.28 5.49
C GLU A 354 33.72 -28.64 5.29
N MET A 355 33.64 -27.30 5.27
CA MET A 355 32.38 -26.60 4.98
C MET A 355 31.96 -26.78 3.52
N GLU A 356 32.90 -26.79 2.57
CA GLU A 356 32.58 -27.07 1.18
C GLU A 356 32.09 -28.51 0.97
N GLU A 357 32.71 -29.48 1.64
CA GLU A 357 32.25 -30.87 1.65
C GLU A 357 30.85 -30.99 2.26
N LEU A 358 30.58 -30.28 3.36
CA LEU A 358 29.27 -30.25 3.99
C LEU A 358 28.20 -29.59 3.10
N ALA A 359 28.51 -28.48 2.45
CA ALA A 359 27.62 -27.85 1.47
C ALA A 359 27.32 -28.78 0.31
N ARG A 360 28.29 -29.56 -0.19
CA ARG A 360 28.04 -30.56 -1.23
C ARG A 360 27.21 -31.75 -0.74
N LEU A 361 27.46 -32.22 0.48
CA LEU A 361 26.71 -33.31 1.09
C LEU A 361 25.21 -32.96 1.16
N LEU A 362 24.91 -31.77 1.68
CA LEU A 362 23.55 -31.29 1.93
C LEU A 362 22.94 -30.52 0.75
N ALA A 363 23.61 -30.47 -0.40
CA ALA A 363 23.18 -29.75 -1.59
C ALA A 363 21.87 -30.34 -2.14
N PRO A 364 20.81 -29.53 -2.34
CA PRO A 364 19.52 -30.02 -2.83
C PRO A 364 19.62 -30.59 -4.25
N GLU A 365 18.91 -31.67 -4.51
CA GLU A 365 18.65 -32.18 -5.84
C GLU A 365 17.34 -31.58 -6.35
N LEU A 366 17.39 -30.99 -7.55
CA LEU A 366 16.21 -30.38 -8.14
C LEU A 366 15.58 -31.32 -9.14
N HIS A 367 14.27 -31.49 -9.02
CA HIS A 367 13.43 -32.24 -9.93
C HIS A 367 12.54 -31.23 -10.66
N LEU A 368 12.85 -30.98 -11.92
CA LEU A 368 12.21 -29.96 -12.75
C LEU A 368 11.07 -30.59 -13.56
N ALA A 369 10.02 -29.81 -13.78
CA ALA A 369 8.98 -30.20 -14.72
C ALA A 369 9.57 -30.35 -16.12
N GLU A 370 9.08 -31.31 -16.92
CA GLU A 370 9.50 -31.47 -18.33
C GLU A 370 9.29 -30.18 -19.14
N SER A 371 8.25 -29.42 -18.79
CA SER A 371 7.92 -28.15 -19.42
C SER A 371 8.61 -26.94 -18.79
N GLU A 372 9.61 -27.12 -17.93
CA GLU A 372 10.42 -26.02 -17.35
C GLU A 372 11.23 -25.31 -18.45
N PRO A 373 10.91 -24.04 -18.80
CA PRO A 373 11.56 -23.36 -19.90
C PRO A 373 12.88 -22.69 -19.49
N PHE A 374 13.15 -22.50 -18.19
CA PHE A 374 14.30 -21.75 -17.70
C PHE A 374 15.46 -22.69 -17.32
N THR A 375 16.68 -22.23 -17.59
CA THR A 375 17.90 -22.97 -17.25
C THR A 375 18.44 -22.48 -15.91
N LEU A 376 18.80 -23.42 -15.02
CA LEU A 376 19.53 -23.09 -13.80
C LEU A 376 20.94 -22.63 -14.16
N ARG A 377 21.25 -21.37 -13.88
CA ARG A 377 22.49 -20.68 -14.24
C ARG A 377 23.58 -20.88 -13.19
N ASP A 378 23.25 -20.72 -11.92
CA ASP A 378 24.15 -20.96 -10.78
C ASP A 378 23.41 -21.42 -9.53
N CYS A 379 24.16 -22.05 -8.63
CA CYS A 379 23.80 -22.23 -7.23
C CYS A 379 24.94 -21.74 -6.34
N VAL A 380 24.62 -20.96 -5.30
CA VAL A 380 25.57 -20.51 -4.28
C VAL A 380 25.09 -20.95 -2.91
N ALA A 381 25.94 -21.64 -2.15
CA ALA A 381 25.67 -22.01 -0.77
C ALA A 381 26.23 -20.95 0.19
N VAL A 382 25.42 -20.46 1.12
CA VAL A 382 25.83 -19.50 2.14
C VAL A 382 25.51 -20.07 3.53
N PHE A 383 26.55 -20.24 4.34
CA PHE A 383 26.41 -20.65 5.74
C PHE A 383 25.99 -19.46 6.61
N HIS A 384 25.04 -19.71 7.50
CA HIS A 384 24.78 -18.79 8.61
C HIS A 384 25.93 -18.85 9.62
N PRO A 385 26.48 -17.72 10.10
CA PRO A 385 27.67 -17.73 10.95
C PRO A 385 27.41 -18.16 12.40
N GLU A 386 26.15 -18.17 12.83
CA GLU A 386 25.79 -18.46 14.24
C GLU A 386 24.80 -19.63 14.38
N GLN A 387 24.34 -20.21 13.28
CA GLN A 387 23.33 -21.27 13.28
C GLN A 387 23.76 -22.38 12.31
N PRO A 388 23.44 -23.65 12.59
CA PRO A 388 23.74 -24.75 11.69
C PRO A 388 22.73 -24.80 10.55
N LEU A 389 22.86 -23.81 9.67
CA LEU A 389 21.94 -23.51 8.58
C LEU A 389 22.73 -23.12 7.33
N ILE A 390 22.31 -23.67 6.20
CA ILE A 390 22.85 -23.34 4.88
C ILE A 390 21.70 -22.83 4.01
N ALA A 391 21.87 -21.66 3.41
CA ALA A 391 21.01 -21.16 2.35
C ALA A 391 21.60 -21.54 0.98
N TYR A 392 20.85 -22.26 0.17
CA TYR A 392 21.18 -22.52 -1.24
C TYR A 392 20.38 -21.55 -2.11
N HIS A 393 21.12 -20.62 -2.70
CA HIS A 393 20.63 -19.60 -3.60
C HIS A 393 20.69 -20.13 -5.03
N LEU A 394 19.54 -20.27 -5.68
CA LEU A 394 19.39 -20.77 -7.04
C LEU A 394 19.12 -19.60 -7.99
N PHE A 395 19.87 -19.52 -9.09
CA PHE A 395 19.77 -18.44 -10.06
C PHE A 395 19.35 -18.99 -11.42
N TRP A 396 18.29 -18.43 -11.98
CA TRP A 396 17.70 -18.90 -13.24
C TRP A 396 17.94 -17.88 -14.35
N ASP A 397 18.28 -18.37 -15.54
CA ASP A 397 18.41 -17.52 -16.73
C ASP A 397 17.04 -16.98 -17.15
N ARG A 398 17.00 -15.69 -17.49
CA ARG A 398 15.86 -15.03 -18.09
C ARG A 398 16.25 -14.55 -19.50
N GLU A 399 15.63 -15.08 -20.54
CA GLU A 399 15.68 -14.42 -21.85
C GLU A 399 14.73 -13.22 -21.80
N MET A 400 15.30 -12.01 -21.85
CA MET A 400 14.76 -10.76 -22.42
C MET A 400 15.52 -9.56 -21.82
N GLU A 401 16.50 -9.07 -22.59
CA GLU A 401 17.07 -7.69 -22.61
C GLU A 401 17.68 -7.05 -21.35
N ARG A 402 17.53 -7.62 -20.15
CA ARG A 402 18.15 -7.10 -18.91
C ARG A 402 19.01 -8.20 -18.30
N ASN A 403 20.33 -7.98 -18.18
CA ASN A 403 21.33 -8.89 -17.61
C ASN A 403 21.09 -9.19 -16.09
N GLU A 404 19.91 -9.69 -15.72
CA GLU A 404 19.48 -9.92 -14.35
C GLU A 404 18.83 -11.31 -14.23
N ALA A 405 19.39 -12.14 -13.35
CA ALA A 405 18.87 -13.48 -13.07
C ALA A 405 17.75 -13.44 -12.03
N ASP A 406 16.77 -14.33 -12.20
CA ASP A 406 15.77 -14.61 -11.17
C ASP A 406 16.39 -15.49 -10.07
N HIS A 407 15.87 -15.40 -8.85
CA HIS A 407 16.51 -15.93 -7.64
C HIS A 407 15.51 -16.69 -6.76
N GLN A 408 15.90 -17.88 -6.31
CA GLN A 408 15.11 -18.75 -5.44
C GLN A 408 15.96 -19.28 -4.27
N LEU A 409 15.31 -19.62 -3.16
CA LEU A 409 15.96 -20.06 -1.92
C LEU A 409 15.51 -21.44 -1.44
N ILE A 410 16.48 -22.23 -0.98
CA ILE A 410 16.27 -23.43 -0.19
C ILE A 410 17.15 -23.34 1.05
N TRP A 411 16.56 -23.44 2.23
CA TRP A 411 17.31 -23.50 3.48
C TRP A 411 17.36 -24.91 4.03
N VAL A 412 18.54 -25.30 4.49
CA VAL A 412 18.84 -26.61 5.04
C VAL A 412 19.46 -26.45 6.42
N SER A 413 18.70 -26.84 7.44
CA SER A 413 19.20 -26.93 8.82
C SER A 413 19.85 -28.30 9.02
N TYR A 414 20.91 -28.35 9.82
CA TYR A 414 21.64 -29.59 10.11
C TYR A 414 22.07 -29.69 11.56
N HIS A 415 22.46 -30.89 11.99
CA HIS A 415 23.07 -31.13 13.29
C HIS A 415 24.59 -30.94 13.21
N PRO A 416 25.20 -30.00 13.97
CA PRO A 416 26.64 -29.70 13.85
C PRO A 416 27.56 -30.90 14.07
N GLU A 417 27.20 -31.80 14.98
CA GLU A 417 28.03 -32.94 15.37
C GLU A 417 27.95 -34.10 14.37
N THR A 418 26.73 -34.43 13.92
CA THR A 418 26.49 -35.59 13.04
C THR A 418 26.53 -35.22 11.56
N LYS A 419 26.43 -33.91 11.23
CA LYS A 419 26.27 -33.37 9.88
C LYS A 419 24.99 -33.83 9.18
N GLU A 420 24.07 -34.46 9.92
CA GLU A 420 22.80 -34.93 9.40
C GLU A 420 21.83 -33.77 9.24
N LEU A 421 21.01 -33.87 8.20
CA LEU A 421 19.98 -32.88 7.90
C LEU A 421 18.86 -32.94 8.94
N SER A 422 18.41 -31.79 9.44
CA SER A 422 17.36 -31.68 10.47
C SER A 422 16.09 -30.98 9.99
N GLU A 423 16.17 -30.10 8.99
CA GLU A 423 15.01 -29.38 8.44
C GLU A 423 15.29 -28.90 7.01
N ILE A 424 14.25 -28.83 6.18
CA ILE A 424 14.29 -28.26 4.83
C ILE A 424 13.16 -27.24 4.72
N LYS A 425 13.50 -26.03 4.26
CA LYS A 425 12.54 -24.95 4.00
C LYS A 425 12.74 -24.38 2.60
N THR A 426 11.64 -24.02 1.93
CA THR A 426 11.67 -23.25 0.67
C THR A 426 10.39 -22.41 0.55
N TYR A 427 10.18 -21.74 -0.59
CA TYR A 427 8.99 -20.94 -0.86
C TYR A 427 8.05 -21.58 -1.87
N PHE A 428 6.76 -21.53 -1.56
CA PHE A 428 5.66 -21.76 -2.48
C PHE A 428 4.71 -20.57 -2.44
N HIS A 429 4.65 -19.78 -3.53
CA HIS A 429 3.76 -18.61 -3.67
C HIS A 429 3.60 -17.82 -2.37
N GLU A 430 4.70 -17.19 -1.90
CA GLU A 430 4.77 -16.35 -0.70
C GLU A 430 4.74 -17.09 0.66
N ASN A 431 4.49 -18.40 0.66
CA ASN A 431 4.43 -19.20 1.88
C ASN A 431 5.71 -20.01 2.03
N MET A 432 6.32 -19.92 3.21
CA MET A 432 7.42 -20.81 3.57
C MET A 432 6.85 -22.22 3.79
N VAL A 433 7.48 -23.21 3.16
CA VAL A 433 7.05 -24.60 3.22
C VAL A 433 8.15 -25.45 3.83
N SER A 434 7.77 -26.33 4.74
CA SER A 434 8.63 -27.35 5.34
C SER A 434 7.85 -28.65 5.45
N SER A 435 8.52 -29.80 5.39
CA SER A 435 7.84 -31.10 5.48
C SER A 435 8.67 -32.13 6.22
N HIS A 436 8.02 -32.84 7.14
CA HIS A 436 8.61 -34.01 7.78
C HIS A 436 8.81 -35.16 6.78
N GLU A 437 7.92 -35.32 5.81
CA GLU A 437 8.06 -36.35 4.76
C GLU A 437 9.28 -36.06 3.87
N ALA A 438 9.52 -34.79 3.53
CA ALA A 438 10.70 -34.39 2.75
C ALA A 438 12.01 -34.56 3.54
N LEU A 439 11.97 -34.35 4.87
CA LEU A 439 13.10 -34.64 5.75
C LEU A 439 13.46 -36.14 5.72
N GLU A 440 12.47 -37.01 5.84
CA GLU A 440 12.69 -38.46 5.81
C GLU A 440 13.12 -38.95 4.42
N GLU A 441 12.57 -38.38 3.35
CA GLU A 441 13.03 -38.62 1.98
C GLU A 441 14.49 -38.21 1.79
N ALA A 442 14.87 -37.02 2.26
CA ALA A 442 16.25 -36.53 2.17
C ALA A 442 17.22 -37.44 2.93
N LYS A 443 16.86 -37.89 4.14
CA LYS A 443 17.67 -38.84 4.91
C LYS A 443 17.83 -40.17 4.17
N ALA A 444 16.77 -40.68 3.53
CA ALA A 444 16.83 -41.88 2.70
C ALA A 444 17.74 -41.68 1.48
N GLN A 445 17.81 -40.45 0.95
CA GLN A 445 18.71 -40.04 -0.13
C GLN A 445 20.05 -39.48 0.38
N GLN A 446 20.63 -40.13 1.40
CA GLN A 446 21.96 -39.80 1.92
C GLN A 446 22.08 -38.34 2.45
N ASN A 447 21.04 -37.86 3.15
CA ASN A 447 20.90 -36.48 3.65
C ASN A 447 20.79 -35.41 2.55
N ARG A 448 20.30 -35.79 1.36
CA ARG A 448 20.18 -34.87 0.22
C ARG A 448 18.73 -34.42 0.03
N PRO A 449 18.40 -33.13 0.26
CA PRO A 449 17.07 -32.59 -0.01
C PRO A 449 16.62 -32.88 -1.44
N GLN A 450 15.36 -33.24 -1.62
CA GLN A 450 14.72 -33.34 -2.93
C GLN A 450 13.72 -32.19 -3.05
N VAL A 451 13.86 -31.36 -4.09
CA VAL A 451 13.00 -30.19 -4.30
C VAL A 451 12.44 -30.20 -5.72
N TYR A 452 11.13 -30.14 -5.83
CA TYR A 452 10.42 -30.20 -7.11
C TYR A 452 10.09 -28.79 -7.58
N ILE A 453 10.51 -28.40 -8.78
CA ILE A 453 10.46 -27.00 -9.22
C ILE A 453 9.83 -26.90 -10.60
N GLN A 454 8.90 -25.96 -10.75
CA GLN A 454 8.67 -25.32 -12.03
C GLN A 454 8.60 -23.80 -11.85
N TRP A 455 9.62 -23.10 -12.33
CA TRP A 455 9.73 -21.66 -12.25
C TRP A 455 8.69 -20.98 -13.13
N GLY A 456 8.08 -19.90 -12.62
CA GLY A 456 7.04 -19.15 -13.31
C GLY A 456 5.66 -19.82 -13.43
N ILE A 457 5.56 -21.13 -13.12
CA ILE A 457 4.27 -21.86 -13.13
C ILE A 457 3.96 -22.36 -11.72
N HIS A 458 4.68 -23.36 -11.23
CA HIS A 458 4.34 -24.05 -9.99
C HIS A 458 5.02 -23.49 -8.73
N GLY A 459 6.23 -22.95 -8.83
CA GLY A 459 7.10 -22.69 -7.67
C GLY A 459 7.88 -23.94 -7.22
N ALA A 460 8.44 -23.91 -6.00
CA ALA A 460 9.13 -25.05 -5.40
C ALA A 460 8.24 -25.82 -4.42
N PHE A 461 8.38 -27.15 -4.43
CA PHE A 461 7.71 -28.06 -3.51
C PHE A 461 8.69 -28.98 -2.81
N LEU A 462 8.23 -29.44 -1.66
CA LEU A 462 8.83 -30.52 -0.89
C LEU A 462 7.83 -31.68 -0.84
N THR A 463 8.31 -32.92 -0.83
CA THR A 463 7.46 -34.11 -0.63
C THR A 463 6.62 -33.94 0.62
N GLY A 464 5.30 -34.10 0.50
CA GLY A 464 4.35 -33.88 1.59
C GLY A 464 4.08 -32.42 1.95
N GLY A 465 4.97 -31.49 1.59
CA GLY A 465 4.92 -30.10 2.04
C GLY A 465 3.69 -29.34 1.56
N ILE A 466 3.14 -29.68 0.40
CA ILE A 466 1.96 -29.01 -0.14
C ILE A 466 0.66 -29.31 0.63
N ARG A 467 0.62 -30.43 1.37
CA ARG A 467 -0.58 -30.88 2.09
C ARG A 467 -0.89 -30.01 3.30
N ASP A 468 0.17 -29.52 3.96
CA ASP A 468 0.08 -28.72 5.18
C ASP A 468 0.22 -27.22 4.90
N VAL A 469 0.39 -26.84 3.62
CA VAL A 469 0.47 -25.45 3.19
C VAL A 469 -0.92 -24.89 3.02
N THR A 470 -1.09 -23.71 3.59
CA THR A 470 -2.31 -22.93 3.47
C THR A 470 -1.98 -21.69 2.65
N VAL A 471 -2.63 -21.56 1.49
CA VAL A 471 -2.48 -20.40 0.60
C VAL A 471 -3.71 -19.53 0.77
N SER A 472 -3.53 -18.41 1.45
CA SER A 472 -4.57 -17.41 1.58
C SER A 472 -4.44 -16.40 0.45
N ARG A 473 -5.52 -16.18 -0.29
CA ARG A 473 -5.61 -15.15 -1.33
C ARG A 473 -6.86 -14.33 -1.10
N LEU A 474 -6.71 -13.02 -1.16
CA LEU A 474 -7.85 -12.11 -1.19
C LEU A 474 -8.51 -12.19 -2.55
N VAL A 475 -9.75 -12.68 -2.58
CA VAL A 475 -10.61 -12.68 -3.77
C VAL A 475 -11.84 -11.88 -3.40
N ASN A 476 -12.04 -10.74 -4.05
CA ASN A 476 -13.18 -9.85 -3.81
C ASN A 476 -13.32 -9.43 -2.33
N GLY A 477 -12.19 -9.13 -1.67
CA GLY A 477 -12.18 -8.73 -0.25
C GLY A 477 -12.43 -9.86 0.75
N ILE A 478 -12.65 -11.10 0.28
CA ILE A 478 -12.77 -12.28 1.13
C ILE A 478 -11.43 -12.99 1.14
N LEU A 479 -10.90 -13.24 2.33
CA LEU A 479 -9.74 -14.12 2.51
C LEU A 479 -10.17 -15.54 2.16
N ILE A 480 -9.85 -16.00 0.96
CA ILE A 480 -10.04 -17.38 0.56
C ILE A 480 -8.77 -18.13 0.91
N THR A 481 -8.90 -19.01 1.87
CA THR A 481 -7.83 -19.86 2.37
C THR A 481 -7.97 -21.24 1.74
N ASN A 482 -7.08 -21.53 0.79
CA ASN A 482 -7.03 -22.80 0.08
C ASN A 482 -5.89 -23.65 0.63
N THR A 483 -6.01 -24.98 0.55
CA THR A 483 -4.82 -25.82 0.76
C THR A 483 -3.85 -25.62 -0.41
N GLY A 484 -2.58 -25.95 -0.23
CA GLY A 484 -1.61 -25.95 -1.31
C GLY A 484 -2.06 -26.85 -2.47
N LEU A 485 -2.74 -27.95 -2.15
CA LEU A 485 -3.31 -28.88 -3.14
C LEU A 485 -4.47 -28.26 -3.94
N ASP A 486 -5.33 -27.49 -3.28
CA ASP A 486 -6.42 -26.76 -3.96
C ASP A 486 -5.85 -25.69 -4.91
N SER A 487 -4.80 -25.00 -4.47
CA SER A 487 -4.10 -24.00 -5.29
C SER A 487 -3.49 -24.63 -6.54
N LEU A 488 -2.83 -25.78 -6.39
CA LEU A 488 -2.25 -26.53 -7.50
C LEU A 488 -3.33 -27.07 -8.45
N THR A 489 -4.45 -27.55 -7.91
CA THR A 489 -5.61 -28.01 -8.71
C THR A 489 -6.23 -26.86 -9.52
N SER A 490 -6.28 -25.65 -8.95
CA SER A 490 -6.71 -24.44 -9.66
C SER A 490 -5.75 -24.08 -10.80
N MET A 491 -4.44 -24.17 -10.57
CA MET A 491 -3.41 -23.86 -11.58
C MET A 491 -3.46 -24.86 -12.74
N PHE A 492 -3.62 -26.14 -12.43
CA PHE A 492 -3.88 -27.17 -13.43
C PHE A 492 -5.13 -26.87 -14.27
N SER A 493 -6.23 -26.44 -13.61
CA SER A 493 -7.47 -26.07 -14.31
C SER A 493 -7.30 -24.86 -15.23
N ASP A 494 -6.47 -23.90 -14.85
CA ASP A 494 -6.14 -22.73 -15.67
C ASP A 494 -5.23 -23.11 -16.85
N ALA A 495 -4.26 -23.99 -16.62
CA ALA A 495 -3.39 -24.57 -17.65
C ALA A 495 -4.20 -25.34 -18.71
N LEU A 496 -5.19 -26.15 -18.30
CA LEU A 496 -6.12 -26.84 -19.22
C LEU A 496 -6.95 -25.89 -20.09
N ARG A 497 -7.05 -24.61 -19.73
CA ARG A 497 -7.78 -23.56 -20.49
C ARG A 497 -6.87 -22.69 -21.35
N GLY A 498 -5.55 -22.95 -21.35
CA GLY A 498 -4.55 -22.14 -22.05
C GLY A 498 -4.24 -20.80 -21.37
N ARG A 499 -4.66 -20.61 -20.11
CA ARG A 499 -4.31 -19.43 -19.30
C ARG A 499 -3.21 -19.83 -18.33
N VAL A 500 -1.95 -19.70 -18.72
CA VAL A 500 -0.85 -19.70 -17.75
C VAL A 500 -0.70 -18.26 -17.25
N ARG A 501 -0.73 -18.06 -15.93
CA ARG A 501 -0.63 -16.72 -15.33
C ARG A 501 0.75 -16.12 -15.62
N GLY A 502 0.77 -15.11 -16.49
CA GLY A 502 1.55 -13.90 -16.28
C GLY A 502 3.08 -14.02 -16.19
N VAL A 503 3.74 -14.92 -16.93
CA VAL A 503 5.18 -14.84 -17.24
C VAL A 503 5.31 -14.85 -18.76
N PRO A 504 6.02 -13.91 -19.41
CA PRO A 504 6.29 -14.04 -20.84
C PRO A 504 7.12 -15.30 -21.05
N LEU A 505 6.53 -16.28 -21.73
CA LEU A 505 7.24 -17.47 -22.23
C LEU A 505 8.02 -17.08 -23.50
N PRO A 506 9.10 -17.80 -23.86
CA PRO A 506 9.85 -17.56 -25.09
C PRO A 506 8.95 -17.56 -26.34
N GLU A 507 9.36 -16.85 -27.39
CA GLU A 507 8.63 -16.67 -28.68
C GLU A 507 8.26 -17.99 -29.42
N HIS A 508 8.58 -19.15 -28.87
CA HIS A 508 8.26 -20.47 -29.40
C HIS A 508 7.59 -21.40 -28.37
N ASP A 509 6.53 -20.97 -27.70
CA ASP A 509 5.32 -21.80 -27.58
C ASP A 509 4.08 -20.95 -27.24
N PRO A 510 3.18 -20.68 -28.20
CA PRO A 510 2.01 -19.86 -27.96
C PRO A 510 0.92 -20.69 -27.30
N LEU A 511 0.66 -20.46 -26.00
CA LEU A 511 -0.68 -20.57 -25.40
C LEU A 511 -1.45 -21.88 -25.70
N GLN A 512 -0.77 -23.02 -25.85
CA GLN A 512 -1.47 -24.29 -25.97
C GLN A 512 -2.04 -24.64 -24.58
N PRO A 513 -3.35 -24.90 -24.47
CA PRO A 513 -3.90 -25.48 -23.26
C PRO A 513 -3.11 -26.75 -22.93
N PHE A 514 -2.69 -26.89 -21.67
CA PHE A 514 -2.06 -28.11 -21.20
C PHE A 514 -2.97 -29.30 -21.55
N SER A 515 -2.40 -30.34 -22.16
CA SER A 515 -3.14 -31.55 -22.51
C SER A 515 -2.60 -32.71 -21.68
N GLY A 516 -3.38 -33.20 -20.73
CA GLY A 516 -2.97 -34.27 -19.83
C GLY A 516 -3.82 -34.34 -18.58
N GLN A 517 -3.46 -35.24 -17.67
CA GLN A 517 -4.04 -35.33 -16.35
C GLN A 517 -3.16 -34.60 -15.32
N LEU A 518 -3.69 -34.39 -14.12
CA LEU A 518 -2.97 -33.72 -13.04
C LEU A 518 -1.64 -34.41 -12.69
N SER A 519 -1.56 -35.74 -12.87
CA SER A 519 -0.32 -36.51 -12.70
C SER A 519 0.77 -36.11 -13.69
N ASP A 520 0.38 -35.78 -14.92
CA ASP A 520 1.30 -35.34 -15.97
C ASP A 520 1.76 -33.90 -15.70
N TYR A 521 0.86 -33.08 -15.13
CA TYR A 521 1.14 -31.70 -14.75
C TYR A 521 2.10 -31.59 -13.55
N MET A 522 2.04 -32.57 -12.63
CA MET A 522 2.97 -32.69 -11.50
C MET A 522 4.13 -33.66 -11.78
N ASN A 523 4.47 -33.88 -13.05
CA ASN A 523 5.60 -34.75 -13.39
C ASN A 523 6.91 -33.94 -13.45
N PHE A 524 7.77 -34.17 -12.47
CA PHE A 524 9.06 -33.51 -12.32
C PHE A 524 10.21 -34.49 -12.63
N SER A 525 10.31 -34.92 -13.89
CA SER A 525 11.27 -35.97 -14.28
C SER A 525 12.65 -35.45 -14.72
N LYS A 526 12.84 -34.14 -14.88
CA LYS A 526 14.12 -33.56 -15.31
C LYS A 526 14.99 -33.23 -14.11
N GLU A 527 16.07 -33.96 -13.90
CA GLU A 527 16.98 -33.73 -12.78
C GLU A 527 17.97 -32.59 -13.05
N ALA A 528 18.26 -31.78 -12.03
CA ALA A 528 19.36 -30.82 -12.01
C ALA A 528 20.11 -30.90 -10.67
N ASP A 529 21.42 -31.17 -10.75
CA ASP A 529 22.28 -31.31 -9.58
C ASP A 529 22.91 -29.96 -9.19
N THR A 530 22.55 -29.43 -8.03
CA THR A 530 23.14 -28.16 -7.55
C THR A 530 24.63 -28.27 -7.23
N ARG A 531 25.17 -29.48 -6.97
CA ARG A 531 26.59 -29.71 -6.71
C ARG A 531 27.46 -29.37 -7.91
N ASP A 532 26.92 -29.48 -9.13
CA ASP A 532 27.63 -29.14 -10.36
C ASP A 532 28.06 -27.67 -10.35
N PHE A 533 27.31 -26.81 -9.66
CA PHE A 533 27.62 -25.39 -9.51
C PHE A 533 28.55 -25.13 -8.33
N LEU A 534 28.41 -25.85 -7.22
CA LEU A 534 29.22 -25.64 -6.00
C LEU A 534 30.72 -25.92 -6.17
N ASN A 535 31.11 -26.57 -7.27
CA ASN A 535 32.52 -26.77 -7.62
C ASN A 535 33.19 -25.55 -8.29
N LYS A 536 32.40 -24.54 -8.70
CA LYS A 536 32.97 -23.29 -9.24
C LYS A 536 33.55 -22.47 -8.08
N GLU A 537 34.51 -21.61 -8.41
CA GLU A 537 35.17 -20.74 -7.42
C GLU A 537 34.13 -19.86 -6.70
N ASN A 538 34.32 -19.64 -5.40
CA ASN A 538 33.51 -18.75 -4.58
C ASN A 538 32.00 -19.10 -4.54
N ARG A 539 31.63 -20.38 -4.69
CA ARG A 539 30.24 -20.85 -4.61
C ARG A 539 29.79 -21.35 -3.25
N VAL A 540 30.71 -21.35 -2.28
CA VAL A 540 30.40 -21.61 -0.87
C VAL A 540 30.93 -20.43 -0.07
N LEU A 541 30.05 -19.78 0.70
CA LEU A 541 30.32 -18.55 1.44
C LEU A 541 29.82 -18.68 2.89
N MET A 542 30.20 -17.72 3.75
CA MET A 542 29.64 -17.56 5.08
C MET A 542 29.37 -16.08 5.35
N SER A 543 28.13 -15.73 5.71
CA SER A 543 27.74 -14.33 5.93
C SER A 543 26.42 -14.27 6.69
N LYS A 544 26.16 -13.17 7.43
CA LYS A 544 24.78 -12.82 7.85
C LYS A 544 24.01 -12.09 6.74
N HIS A 545 24.71 -11.55 5.75
CA HIS A 545 24.16 -10.82 4.61
C HIS A 545 24.53 -11.60 3.35
N ALA A 546 23.75 -12.64 3.03
CA ALA A 546 23.96 -13.56 1.92
C ALA A 546 23.89 -12.83 0.57
N ASN A 547 22.88 -11.97 0.35
CA ASN A 547 22.76 -11.23 -0.91
C ASN A 547 24.00 -10.37 -1.20
N THR A 548 24.52 -9.66 -0.18
CA THR A 548 25.74 -8.86 -0.28
C THR A 548 26.96 -9.72 -0.62
N ALA A 549 27.14 -10.83 0.10
CA ALA A 549 28.27 -11.73 -0.10
C ALA A 549 28.27 -12.33 -1.51
N ILE A 550 27.11 -12.76 -2.00
CA ILE A 550 26.95 -13.31 -3.34
C ILE A 550 27.31 -12.26 -4.39
N ARG A 551 26.81 -11.03 -4.27
CA ARG A 551 27.09 -9.93 -5.22
C ARG A 551 28.57 -9.51 -5.25
N GLN A 552 29.26 -9.60 -4.11
CA GLN A 552 30.65 -9.15 -4.02
C GLN A 552 31.66 -10.23 -4.37
N ILE A 553 31.33 -11.51 -4.15
CA ILE A 553 32.31 -12.60 -4.18
C ILE A 553 31.95 -13.71 -5.18
N ALA A 554 30.67 -14.07 -5.32
CA ALA A 554 30.26 -15.23 -6.12
C ALA A 554 29.88 -14.86 -7.56
N LEU A 555 28.99 -13.89 -7.75
CA LEU A 555 28.35 -13.64 -9.05
C LEU A 555 28.72 -12.27 -9.59
N ASP A 556 29.02 -12.22 -10.89
CA ASP A 556 29.38 -11.01 -11.65
C ASP A 556 28.20 -10.39 -12.41
N TYR A 557 27.02 -11.00 -12.31
CA TYR A 557 25.76 -10.54 -12.90
C TYR A 557 24.78 -10.10 -11.82
N ARG A 558 23.80 -9.27 -12.23
CA ARG A 558 22.75 -8.80 -11.33
C ARG A 558 21.74 -9.92 -11.08
N PHE A 559 21.14 -9.90 -9.90
CA PHE A 559 20.03 -10.79 -9.56
C PHE A 559 19.09 -10.09 -8.59
N VAL A 560 17.86 -10.57 -8.56
CA VAL A 560 16.81 -10.09 -7.66
C VAL A 560 17.09 -10.64 -6.26
N PRO A 561 17.34 -9.82 -5.23
CA PRO A 561 17.62 -10.31 -3.89
C PRO A 561 16.38 -10.95 -3.24
N MET A 562 16.62 -11.92 -2.36
CA MET A 562 15.60 -12.67 -1.59
C MET A 562 15.91 -12.55 -0.09
N PRO A 563 15.00 -12.89 0.84
CA PRO A 563 15.26 -12.75 2.27
C PRO A 563 16.54 -13.45 2.72
N GLU A 564 17.26 -12.88 3.68
CA GLU A 564 18.57 -13.40 4.09
C GLU A 564 18.41 -14.77 4.78
N TRP A 565 17.53 -14.85 5.78
CA TRP A 565 17.30 -16.07 6.57
C TRP A 565 15.81 -16.36 6.82
N PRO A 566 15.44 -17.61 7.18
CA PRO A 566 14.04 -17.99 7.41
C PRO A 566 13.33 -17.16 8.48
N GLU A 567 14.06 -16.63 9.46
CA GLU A 567 13.54 -15.84 10.57
C GLU A 567 13.07 -14.46 10.13
N ASP A 568 13.77 -13.87 9.15
CA ASP A 568 13.40 -12.59 8.53
C ASP A 568 12.04 -12.68 7.81
N CYS A 569 11.56 -13.90 7.55
CA CYS A 569 10.30 -14.18 6.87
C CYS A 569 9.09 -14.07 7.81
N LEU A 570 9.27 -14.29 9.12
CA LEU A 570 8.18 -14.21 10.10
C LEU A 570 7.72 -12.77 10.30
N SER A 571 8.63 -11.80 10.18
CA SER A 571 8.29 -10.37 10.16
C SER A 571 7.49 -9.91 8.93
N PHE A 572 7.39 -10.74 7.88
CA PHE A 572 6.56 -10.46 6.70
C PHE A 572 5.16 -11.11 6.74
N GLN A 573 4.95 -12.11 7.60
CA GLN A 573 3.64 -12.79 7.74
C GLN A 573 2.75 -12.17 8.83
N GLU A 574 3.33 -11.40 9.75
CA GLU A 574 2.60 -10.62 10.77
C GLU A 574 2.33 -9.16 10.36
N ALA A 575 2.70 -8.77 9.14
CA ALA A 575 2.66 -7.39 8.62
C ALA A 575 1.61 -7.15 7.54
#